data_AF-A0A8J3JFC8-F1
#
_entry.id   AF-A0A8J3JFC8-F1
#
_cell.length_a   1.000
_cell.length_b   1.000
_cell.length_c   1.000
_cell.angle_alpha   90.00
_cell.angle_beta   90.00
_cell.angle_gamma   90.00
#
_symmetry.space_group_name_H-M   'P 1'
#
loop_
_entity.id
_entity.type
_entity.pdbx_description
1 polymer ?
#
loop_
_entity_poly.entity_id
_entity_poly.type
_entity_poly.pdbx_seq_one_letter_code
_entity_poly.pdbx_strand_id
1 'polypeptide(L)'
;MEGRITPGDRVPQRPLSELQPLVRALVDDDAVVEFGWKQYTPYFNDGEACVFDAWGFWVRTTADRADAGVEDLGVGEYDEPHPTLGGPRLDRGQYPYTEHPYEGDDPERYGRARALADAVGSGAFDDVLLEAFGDHATVRVRRTGITVEFYDHD
;
A
#
# COMPACT_ATOMS: atom_id res chain seq x y z
N MET A 1 23.65 -17.32 9.69
CA MET A 1 23.07 -16.86 10.97
C MET A 1 21.82 -16.12 10.55
N GLU A 2 20.69 -16.80 10.55
CA GLU A 2 19.41 -16.24 10.08
C GLU A 2 18.97 -15.20 11.11
N GLY A 3 19.07 -13.91 10.73
CA GLY A 3 18.60 -12.82 11.56
C GLY A 3 17.10 -12.97 11.74
N ARG A 4 16.64 -13.11 12.99
CA ARG A 4 15.22 -12.99 13.31
C ARG A 4 14.79 -11.59 12.88
N ILE A 5 13.94 -11.53 11.85
CA ILE A 5 13.11 -10.35 11.61
C ILE A 5 12.25 -10.22 12.86
N THR A 6 12.36 -9.08 13.56
CA THR A 6 11.51 -8.79 14.71
C THR A 6 10.24 -8.17 14.14
N PRO A 7 9.05 -8.75 14.38
CA PRO A 7 7.79 -8.09 14.07
C PRO A 7 7.77 -6.69 14.69
N GLY A 8 7.26 -5.70 13.97
CA GLY A 8 7.18 -4.33 14.47
C GLY A 8 6.35 -4.26 15.76
N ASP A 9 7.00 -4.07 16.91
CA ASP A 9 6.40 -3.94 18.25
C ASP A 9 5.48 -2.70 18.43
N ARG A 10 5.11 -2.00 17.34
CA ARG A 10 4.45 -0.68 17.43
C ARG A 10 2.92 -0.73 17.42
N VAL A 11 2.29 -1.79 16.91
CA VAL A 11 0.82 -1.92 16.82
C VAL A 11 0.33 -3.38 16.97
N PRO A 12 -0.89 -3.62 17.49
CA PRO A 12 -1.47 -4.97 17.54
C PRO A 12 -1.64 -5.57 16.14
N GLN A 13 -1.09 -6.77 15.94
CA GLN A 13 -1.20 -7.51 14.67
C GLN A 13 -2.61 -8.08 14.47
N ARG A 14 -3.10 -8.00 13.24
CA ARG A 14 -4.46 -8.36 12.82
C ARG A 14 -4.42 -9.53 11.84
N PRO A 15 -5.43 -10.40 11.87
CA PRO A 15 -5.44 -11.60 11.04
C PRO A 15 -5.75 -11.30 9.57
N LEU A 16 -5.31 -12.19 8.68
CA LEU A 16 -5.57 -12.12 7.24
C LEU A 16 -7.07 -12.00 6.91
N SER A 17 -7.96 -12.56 7.74
CA SER A 17 -9.41 -12.47 7.56
C SER A 17 -9.95 -11.04 7.59
N GLU A 18 -9.22 -10.11 8.20
CA GLU A 18 -9.59 -8.69 8.24
C GLU A 18 -9.01 -7.90 7.05
N LEU A 19 -7.89 -8.35 6.47
CA LEU A 19 -7.31 -7.76 5.25
C LEU A 19 -8.03 -8.24 3.98
N GLN A 20 -8.41 -9.52 3.95
CA GLN A 20 -9.06 -10.17 2.81
C GLN A 20 -10.27 -9.41 2.22
N PRO A 21 -11.24 -8.90 3.00
CA PRO A 21 -12.36 -8.16 2.43
C PRO A 21 -11.91 -6.87 1.73
N LEU A 22 -10.86 -6.20 2.19
CA LEU A 22 -10.31 -5.00 1.57
C LEU A 22 -9.66 -5.32 0.22
N VAL A 23 -8.88 -6.41 0.16
CA VAL A 23 -8.30 -6.92 -1.10
C VAL A 23 -9.39 -7.29 -2.10
N ARG A 24 -10.43 -8.02 -1.66
CA ARG A 24 -11.56 -8.41 -2.52
C ARG A 24 -12.31 -7.19 -3.06
N ALA A 25 -12.51 -6.16 -2.23
CA ALA A 25 -13.22 -4.96 -2.63
C ALA A 25 -12.57 -4.22 -3.82
N LEU A 26 -11.25 -4.35 -4.01
CA LEU A 26 -10.57 -3.85 -5.20
C LEU A 26 -10.49 -4.87 -6.34
N VAL A 27 -10.27 -6.16 -6.04
CA VAL A 27 -10.25 -7.21 -7.07
C VAL A 27 -11.58 -7.29 -7.82
N ASP A 28 -12.70 -7.14 -7.11
CA ASP A 28 -14.05 -7.24 -7.65
C ASP A 28 -14.52 -5.95 -8.36
N ASP A 29 -13.76 -4.85 -8.28
CA ASP A 29 -14.08 -3.59 -8.97
C ASP A 29 -13.64 -3.65 -10.44
N ASP A 30 -14.59 -3.52 -11.37
CA ASP A 30 -14.34 -3.62 -12.83
C ASP A 30 -13.47 -2.51 -13.39
N ALA A 31 -13.39 -1.37 -12.69
CA ALA A 31 -12.52 -0.28 -13.08
C ALA A 31 -11.09 -0.47 -12.56
N VAL A 32 -10.83 -1.40 -11.65
CA VAL A 32 -9.48 -1.68 -11.12
C VAL A 32 -8.82 -2.78 -11.94
N VAL A 33 -7.66 -2.46 -12.52
CA VAL A 33 -6.87 -3.39 -13.34
C VAL A 33 -5.89 -4.17 -12.47
N GLU A 34 -5.17 -3.45 -11.60
CA GLU A 34 -4.15 -4.00 -10.71
C GLU A 34 -3.86 -3.02 -9.58
N PHE A 35 -3.24 -3.50 -8.51
CA PHE A 35 -2.72 -2.67 -7.42
C PHE A 35 -1.52 -3.37 -6.78
N GLY A 36 -0.77 -2.67 -5.95
CA GLY A 36 0.42 -3.25 -5.33
C GLY A 36 1.05 -2.36 -4.27
N TRP A 37 2.11 -2.87 -3.66
CA TRP A 37 2.92 -2.20 -2.64
C TRP A 37 4.33 -2.80 -2.60
N LYS A 38 5.22 -2.17 -1.83
CA LYS A 38 6.56 -2.68 -1.52
C LYS A 38 6.63 -3.08 -0.05
N GLN A 39 7.43 -4.10 0.26
CA GLN A 39 7.70 -4.50 1.63
C GLN A 39 9.18 -4.80 1.84
N TYR A 40 9.76 -4.30 2.94
CA TYR A 40 11.16 -4.49 3.25
C TYR A 40 11.48 -4.38 4.74
N THR A 41 12.55 -5.04 5.16
CA THR A 41 13.21 -4.84 6.46
C THR A 41 14.56 -4.16 6.22
N PRO A 42 14.83 -2.94 6.74
CA PRO A 42 16.10 -2.25 6.51
C PRO A 42 17.34 -3.04 6.99
N TYR A 43 18.40 -3.08 6.16
CA TYR A 43 19.66 -3.77 6.47
C TYR A 43 20.58 -3.02 7.45
N PHE A 44 20.56 -1.68 7.47
CA PHE A 44 21.44 -0.90 8.34
C PHE A 44 20.84 -0.77 9.74
N ASN A 45 21.38 -1.60 10.64
CA ASN A 45 21.14 -1.55 12.07
C ASN A 45 22.18 -0.59 12.70
N ASP A 46 21.77 0.63 13.03
CA ASP A 46 22.56 1.60 13.81
C ASP A 46 22.56 1.30 15.33
N GLY A 47 22.02 0.15 15.71
CA GLY A 47 21.83 -0.31 17.09
C GLY A 47 20.35 -0.57 17.45
N GLU A 48 19.40 -0.18 16.60
CA GLU A 48 17.96 -0.43 16.79
C GLU A 48 17.44 -1.71 16.08
N ALA A 49 16.29 -2.23 16.52
CA ALA A 49 15.69 -3.40 15.88
C ALA A 49 15.31 -3.09 14.43
N CYS A 50 15.73 -3.95 13.49
CA CYS A 50 15.24 -3.93 12.12
C CYS A 50 13.74 -4.27 12.13
N VAL A 51 12.90 -3.34 11.68
CA VAL A 51 11.44 -3.49 11.63
C VAL A 51 11.00 -3.61 10.18
N PHE A 52 10.23 -4.66 9.89
CA PHE A 52 9.54 -4.83 8.62
C PHE A 52 8.58 -3.65 8.38
N ASP A 53 8.48 -3.19 7.14
CA ASP A 53 7.53 -2.17 6.74
C ASP A 53 6.95 -2.45 5.36
N ALA A 54 5.69 -2.10 5.16
CA ALA A 54 4.98 -2.18 3.87
C ALA A 54 4.46 -0.79 3.49
N TRP A 55 4.83 -0.31 2.30
CA TRP A 55 4.56 1.06 1.89
C TRP A 55 4.40 1.20 0.37
N GLY A 56 4.09 2.43 -0.07
CA GLY A 56 4.02 2.77 -1.49
C GLY A 56 2.88 2.04 -2.19
N PHE A 57 1.70 2.03 -1.56
CA PHE A 57 0.52 1.43 -2.13
C PHE A 57 0.07 2.21 -3.37
N TRP A 58 -0.24 1.51 -4.45
CA TRP A 58 -0.64 2.09 -5.73
C TRP A 58 -1.79 1.30 -6.36
N VAL A 59 -2.61 1.95 -7.18
CA VAL A 59 -3.73 1.33 -7.90
C VAL A 59 -3.72 1.77 -9.35
N ARG A 60 -3.92 0.85 -10.29
CA ARG A 60 -4.18 1.18 -11.70
C ARG A 60 -5.64 0.91 -12.03
N THR A 61 -6.29 1.89 -12.64
CA THR A 61 -7.63 1.79 -13.18
C THR A 61 -7.64 1.60 -14.69
N THR A 62 -8.81 1.26 -15.24
CA THR A 62 -9.04 1.18 -16.69
C THR A 62 -8.96 2.54 -17.39
N ALA A 63 -9.06 3.64 -16.65
CA ALA A 63 -8.98 4.99 -17.19
C ALA A 63 -7.54 5.52 -17.23
N ASP A 64 -6.60 4.89 -16.50
CA ASP A 64 -5.22 5.32 -16.47
C ASP A 64 -4.53 5.05 -17.80
N ARG A 65 -3.54 5.91 -18.11
CA ARG A 65 -2.71 5.68 -19.29
C ARG A 65 -1.90 4.40 -19.11
N ALA A 66 -1.77 3.63 -20.20
CA ALA A 66 -1.01 2.38 -20.19
C ALA A 66 0.49 2.57 -19.86
N ASP A 67 1.02 3.78 -20.07
CA ASP A 67 2.41 4.16 -19.80
C ASP A 67 2.61 4.87 -18.46
N ALA A 68 1.56 5.06 -17.63
CA ALA A 68 1.69 5.68 -16.32
C ALA A 68 2.62 4.86 -15.40
N GLY A 69 3.57 5.52 -14.74
CA GLY A 69 4.44 4.91 -13.73
C GLY A 69 3.66 4.59 -12.45
N VAL A 70 4.15 3.65 -11.64
CA VAL A 70 3.48 3.30 -10.36
C VAL A 70 3.55 4.45 -9.34
N GLU A 71 4.59 5.28 -9.46
CA GLU A 71 4.80 6.50 -8.69
C GLU A 71 3.71 7.56 -8.92
N ASP A 72 3.08 7.58 -10.11
CA ASP A 72 1.98 8.48 -10.43
C ASP A 72 0.61 7.92 -10.00
N LEU A 73 0.59 6.66 -9.52
CA LEU A 73 -0.60 5.89 -9.20
C LEU A 73 -0.72 5.60 -7.69
N GLY A 74 0.01 6.36 -6.87
CA GLY A 74 -0.02 6.27 -5.42
C GLY A 74 -1.41 6.54 -4.85
N VAL A 75 -1.76 5.80 -3.80
CA VAL A 75 -2.94 6.06 -2.99
C VAL A 75 -2.53 6.04 -1.52
N GLY A 76 -2.71 7.17 -0.85
CA GLY A 76 -2.16 7.36 0.48
C GLY A 76 -2.51 8.71 1.06
N GLU A 77 -2.21 8.91 2.35
CA GLU A 77 -2.43 10.19 3.06
C GLU A 77 -1.57 11.27 2.41
N TYR A 78 -0.34 10.90 2.07
CA TYR A 78 0.69 11.80 1.60
C TYR A 78 0.83 11.81 0.08
N ASP A 79 -0.10 11.19 -0.65
CA ASP A 79 -0.12 11.21 -2.11
C ASP A 79 -0.95 12.38 -2.63
N GLU A 80 -0.56 12.91 -3.79
CA GLU A 80 -1.44 13.83 -4.52
C GLU A 80 -2.70 13.06 -5.00
N PRO A 81 -3.80 13.75 -5.32
CA PRO A 81 -4.97 13.10 -5.88
C PRO A 81 -4.60 12.21 -7.07
N HIS A 82 -5.01 10.95 -6.97
CA HIS A 82 -4.71 9.95 -7.99
C HIS A 82 -5.35 10.38 -9.32
N PRO A 83 -4.67 10.26 -10.47
CA PRO A 83 -5.09 10.85 -11.74
C PRO A 83 -6.51 10.46 -12.18
N THR A 84 -6.93 9.23 -11.91
CA THR A 84 -8.26 8.70 -12.30
C THR A 84 -9.16 8.24 -11.14
N LEU A 85 -8.60 7.86 -9.99
CA LEU A 85 -9.38 7.60 -8.77
C LEU A 85 -9.76 8.87 -8.02
N GLY A 86 -9.07 9.97 -8.29
CA GLY A 86 -9.20 11.19 -7.51
C GLY A 86 -8.60 11.06 -6.11
N GLY A 87 -8.98 11.97 -5.24
CA GLY A 87 -8.55 11.98 -3.85
C GLY A 87 -8.73 13.35 -3.20
N PRO A 88 -8.64 13.43 -1.87
CA PRO A 88 -8.49 14.70 -1.19
C PRO A 88 -7.10 15.28 -1.47
N ARG A 89 -7.02 16.61 -1.53
CA ARG A 89 -5.75 17.33 -1.64
C ARG A 89 -5.28 17.76 -0.25
N LEU A 90 -4.01 17.56 0.08
CA LEU A 90 -3.41 18.12 1.29
C LEU A 90 -2.80 19.51 1.02
N ASP A 91 -3.21 20.52 1.80
CA ASP A 91 -2.49 21.78 1.88
C ASP A 91 -1.27 21.62 2.80
N ARG A 92 -0.08 21.65 2.19
CA ARG A 92 1.22 21.55 2.87
C ARG A 92 1.81 22.92 3.27
N GLY A 93 1.05 24.00 3.13
CA GLY A 93 1.50 25.36 3.45
C GLY A 93 1.67 25.64 4.93
N GLN A 94 0.95 24.93 5.81
CA GLN A 94 1.04 25.10 7.25
C GLN A 94 0.74 23.77 7.98
N TYR A 95 1.46 23.50 9.07
CA TYR A 95 1.18 22.35 9.96
C TYR A 95 0.17 22.75 11.07
N PRO A 96 -0.82 21.90 11.41
CA PRO A 96 -1.13 20.60 10.79
C PRO A 96 -1.70 20.77 9.37
N TYR A 97 -1.40 19.80 8.49
CA TYR A 97 -1.88 19.82 7.11
C TYR A 97 -3.41 19.83 7.07
N THR A 98 -3.98 20.64 6.18
CA THR A 98 -5.43 20.68 5.98
C THR A 98 -5.81 19.80 4.80
N GLU A 99 -6.73 18.87 5.03
CA GLU A 99 -7.30 18.05 3.97
C GLU A 99 -8.46 18.79 3.30
N HIS A 100 -8.38 18.95 1.98
CA HIS A 100 -9.46 19.50 1.17
C HIS A 100 -10.49 18.43 0.81
N PRO A 101 -11.72 18.83 0.43
CA PRO A 101 -12.73 17.89 -0.06
C PRO A 101 -12.19 17.00 -1.18
N TYR A 102 -12.74 15.79 -1.26
CA TYR A 102 -12.45 14.85 -2.33
C TYR A 102 -12.70 15.45 -3.72
N GLU A 103 -11.76 15.26 -4.64
CA GLU A 103 -11.87 15.59 -6.05
C GLU A 103 -11.82 14.30 -6.88
N GLY A 104 -12.86 14.03 -7.69
CA GLY A 104 -12.94 12.85 -8.55
C GLY A 104 -14.38 12.40 -8.79
N ASP A 105 -14.54 11.36 -9.62
CA ASP A 105 -15.86 10.88 -10.05
C ASP A 105 -16.45 9.79 -9.15
N ASP A 106 -15.62 9.09 -8.37
CA ASP A 106 -16.04 7.92 -7.59
C ASP A 106 -15.39 7.91 -6.19
N PRO A 107 -15.93 8.69 -5.23
CA PRO A 107 -15.41 8.74 -3.87
C PRO A 107 -15.49 7.39 -3.14
N GLU A 108 -16.42 6.51 -3.53
CA GLU A 108 -16.55 5.18 -2.92
C GLU A 108 -15.41 4.26 -3.35
N ARG A 109 -15.02 4.29 -4.63
CA ARG A 109 -13.84 3.54 -5.12
C ARG A 109 -12.57 4.05 -4.48
N TYR A 110 -12.39 5.37 -4.41
CA TYR A 110 -11.27 5.94 -3.67
C TYR A 110 -11.29 5.47 -2.21
N GLY A 111 -12.44 5.48 -1.55
CA GLY A 111 -12.58 4.99 -0.17
C GLY A 111 -12.15 3.52 0.01
N ARG A 112 -12.50 2.64 -0.93
CA ARG A 112 -12.02 1.23 -0.93
C ARG A 112 -10.50 1.15 -1.08
N ALA A 113 -9.94 1.91 -2.02
CA ALA A 113 -8.50 1.94 -2.28
C ALA A 113 -7.73 2.48 -1.06
N ARG A 114 -8.21 3.58 -0.50
CA ARG A 114 -7.65 4.22 0.69
C ARG A 114 -7.68 3.30 1.90
N ALA A 115 -8.80 2.59 2.12
CA ALA A 115 -8.91 1.63 3.22
C ALA A 115 -7.90 0.48 3.11
N LEU A 116 -7.62 -0.01 1.90
CA LEU A 116 -6.57 -1.03 1.71
C LEU A 116 -5.17 -0.43 1.86
N ALA A 117 -4.93 0.77 1.32
CA ALA A 117 -3.66 1.48 1.49
C ALA A 117 -3.32 1.70 2.97
N ASP A 118 -4.29 2.17 3.75
CA ASP A 118 -4.15 2.37 5.20
C ASP A 118 -3.90 1.05 5.92
N ALA A 119 -4.60 -0.03 5.55
CA ALA A 119 -4.37 -1.34 6.14
C ALA A 119 -2.93 -1.82 5.87
N VAL A 120 -2.48 -1.76 4.62
CA VAL A 120 -1.13 -2.19 4.22
C VAL A 120 -0.05 -1.37 4.94
N GLY A 121 -0.19 -0.04 4.98
CA GLY A 121 0.80 0.85 5.61
C GLY A 121 0.68 1.05 7.11
N SER A 122 -0.29 0.42 7.78
CA SER A 122 -0.54 0.65 9.21
C SER A 122 0.45 -0.06 10.15
N GLY A 123 1.21 -1.02 9.65
CA GLY A 123 1.98 -1.96 10.46
C GLY A 123 1.12 -3.07 11.12
N ALA A 124 -0.22 -2.94 11.12
CA ALA A 124 -1.10 -3.87 11.83
C ALA A 124 -1.30 -5.21 11.11
N PHE A 125 -0.78 -5.35 9.90
CA PHE A 125 -0.85 -6.56 9.09
C PHE A 125 0.53 -7.08 8.69
N ASP A 126 1.59 -6.58 9.32
CA ASP A 126 2.97 -6.93 8.97
C ASP A 126 3.23 -8.42 9.05
N ASP A 127 2.76 -9.09 10.11
CA ASP A 127 2.95 -10.54 10.27
C ASP A 127 2.35 -11.32 9.09
N VAL A 128 1.13 -10.98 8.69
CA VAL A 128 0.44 -11.71 7.61
C VAL A 128 0.96 -11.33 6.22
N LEU A 129 1.44 -10.09 6.04
CA LEU A 129 2.06 -9.65 4.80
C LEU A 129 3.43 -10.27 4.60
N LEU A 130 4.24 -10.33 5.67
CA LEU A 130 5.55 -10.99 5.68
C LEU A 130 5.40 -12.50 5.48
N GLU A 131 4.46 -13.16 6.17
CA GLU A 131 4.19 -14.59 6.00
C GLU A 131 3.73 -14.92 4.57
N ALA A 132 2.86 -14.09 3.98
CA ALA A 132 2.30 -14.35 2.66
C ALA A 132 3.23 -14.01 1.49
N PHE A 133 4.03 -12.95 1.60
CA PHE A 133 4.76 -12.38 0.46
C PHE A 133 6.27 -12.25 0.68
N GLY A 134 6.77 -12.60 1.86
CA GLY A 134 8.20 -12.58 2.17
C GLY A 134 8.71 -11.18 2.48
N ASP A 135 10.02 -10.98 2.39
CA ASP A 135 10.66 -9.70 2.64
C ASP A 135 11.37 -9.23 1.38
N HIS A 136 11.63 -7.93 1.26
CA HIS A 136 12.28 -7.33 0.09
C HIS A 136 11.53 -7.65 -1.20
N ALA A 137 10.25 -7.35 -1.22
CA ALA A 137 9.35 -7.76 -2.28
C ALA A 137 8.49 -6.61 -2.78
N THR A 138 8.24 -6.59 -4.09
CA THR A 138 7.14 -5.85 -4.70
C THR A 138 5.99 -6.80 -4.93
N VAL A 139 4.85 -6.52 -4.32
CA VAL A 139 3.61 -7.31 -4.48
C VAL A 139 2.71 -6.63 -5.49
N ARG A 140 2.18 -7.41 -6.43
CA ARG A 140 1.22 -6.95 -7.44
C ARG A 140 0.02 -7.89 -7.49
N VAL A 141 -1.17 -7.33 -7.32
CA VAL A 141 -2.44 -8.06 -7.32
C VAL A 141 -3.24 -7.74 -8.58
N ARG A 142 -3.73 -8.78 -9.24
CA ARG A 142 -4.66 -8.74 -10.38
C ARG A 142 -5.81 -9.70 -10.12
N ARG A 143 -6.90 -9.54 -10.88
CA ARG A 143 -8.01 -10.52 -10.90
C ARG A 143 -7.56 -11.95 -11.19
N THR A 144 -6.50 -12.10 -11.99
CA THR A 144 -5.95 -13.40 -12.38
C THR A 144 -5.01 -14.01 -11.35
N GLY A 145 -4.60 -13.27 -10.33
CA GLY A 145 -3.67 -13.74 -9.31
C GLY A 145 -2.72 -12.67 -8.79
N ILE A 146 -1.78 -13.11 -7.96
CA ILE A 146 -0.79 -12.26 -7.29
C ILE A 146 0.59 -12.58 -7.85
N THR A 147 1.39 -11.56 -8.14
CA THR A 147 2.81 -11.66 -8.50
C THR A 147 3.65 -11.04 -7.40
N VAL A 148 4.74 -11.69 -7.04
CA VAL A 148 5.71 -11.22 -6.05
C VAL A 148 7.07 -11.17 -6.72
N GLU A 149 7.69 -10.00 -6.74
CA GLU A 149 9.02 -9.76 -7.33
C GLU A 149 9.98 -9.39 -6.19
N PHE A 150 10.92 -10.29 -5.87
CA PHE A 150 11.96 -10.03 -4.88
C PHE A 150 13.05 -9.12 -5.45
N TYR A 151 13.59 -8.24 -4.62
CA TYR A 151 14.70 -7.36 -4.98
C TYR A 151 15.80 -7.42 -3.93
N ASP A 152 17.04 -7.26 -4.36
CA ASP A 152 18.17 -7.09 -3.45
C ASP A 152 18.36 -5.59 -3.15
N HIS A 153 18.65 -5.25 -1.90
CA HIS A 153 19.23 -3.95 -1.56
C HIS A 153 20.76 -4.13 -1.51
N ASP A 154 21.48 -3.50 -2.44
CA ASP A 154 22.95 -3.34 -2.37
C ASP A 154 23.36 -2.29 -1.33
#